data_AF-A0A452I456-F1
#
_entry.id   AF-A0A452I456-F1
#
_cell.length_a   1.000
_cell.length_b   1.000
_cell.length_c   1.000
_cell.angle_alpha   90.00
_cell.angle_beta   90.00
_cell.angle_gamma   90.00
#
_symmetry.space_group_name_H-M   'P 1'
#
loop_
_entity.id
_entity.type
_entity.pdbx_description
1 polymer ?
#
loop_
_entity_poly.entity_id
_entity_poly.type
_entity_poly.pdbx_seq_one_letter_code
_entity_poly.pdbx_strand_id
1 'polypeptide(L)'
;PRPSLQLPISFFLLILLPGVSTHCHTATAEECEEHTAFVPGHNLAGEGIDVTTLGTKGAYLVDSSRWQRHDGTCTLCLNSLLEGQLQRLPLAAADWREKVSCHRKLSSTVKESAMGMVRAAGAVVQNDWKVGLEVEVKPSANTQVTLAGSHSKLAEFSTEKSQQDKYSFTSHEVSCAYYTFRITHKPPLTSHFTRALRDLPEDYTRSSRLEYHQLINTYGTHYVSQLQLGGRVRDVTAVRVCEAALDGVTADEVKDCLSLEASVSIGAGKGKAEAAFSQCEEQKKKQNFKRSFHETYSERHTEVTGGNSHADLLFSEGQDTEVFSTWMESLKASPGLVSYSLRPIHTLVRQDNPKREALRQAVSEYVTERALWRNCTHSCPPGTRRSAHDSCSCVCPGDGSTNTMCCSRERGQGKLTVMVERASGLWGDYTSRTDAYVKVFFQDREVRTATVWNTDNPVWGVHLDLGHVRVAETSQLRLQVWDEDNKYDDDLLGTCDEPLRSGEGGQRVCYLNHGRLDFQYSLVCGPSLGGPHCLDYIPQGPGNYRAA
;
A
#
# COMPACT_ATOMS: atom_id res chain seq x y z
N PRO A 1 68.88 59.79 5.55
CA PRO A 1 68.56 58.49 6.19
C PRO A 1 67.22 57.94 5.68
N ARG A 2 67.35 57.09 4.65
CA ARG A 2 66.47 56.01 4.18
C ARG A 2 64.96 56.26 4.05
N PRO A 3 64.43 56.30 2.81
CA PRO A 3 63.01 56.17 2.53
C PRO A 3 62.56 54.70 2.69
N SER A 4 61.32 54.53 3.11
CA SER A 4 60.62 53.25 3.27
C SER A 4 60.47 52.54 1.93
N LEU A 5 61.09 51.37 1.81
CA LEU A 5 61.05 50.48 0.66
C LEU A 5 59.69 49.78 0.60
N GLN A 6 58.88 50.08 -0.43
CA GLN A 6 57.73 49.27 -0.82
C GLN A 6 58.24 48.07 -1.63
N LEU A 7 57.99 46.85 -1.16
CA LEU A 7 58.11 45.64 -1.98
C LEU A 7 56.80 45.40 -2.74
N PRO A 8 56.83 45.12 -4.05
CA PRO A 8 55.64 44.73 -4.79
C PRO A 8 55.36 43.24 -4.54
N ILE A 9 54.15 42.95 -4.06
CA ILE A 9 53.61 41.59 -3.99
C ILE A 9 53.23 41.19 -5.42
N SER A 10 54.01 40.29 -6.02
CA SER A 10 53.67 39.64 -7.28
C SER A 10 52.37 38.85 -7.11
N PHE A 11 51.29 39.35 -7.69
CA PHE A 11 50.02 38.65 -7.79
C PHE A 11 50.18 37.58 -8.88
N PHE A 12 50.52 36.35 -8.50
CA PHE A 12 50.38 35.19 -9.37
C PHE A 12 48.88 34.98 -9.59
N LEU A 13 48.36 35.45 -10.73
CA LEU A 13 47.04 35.09 -11.23
C LEU A 13 47.07 33.58 -11.53
N LEU A 14 46.67 32.75 -10.57
CA LEU A 14 46.17 31.42 -10.88
C LEU A 14 44.86 31.62 -11.64
N ILE A 15 44.96 31.58 -12.97
CA ILE A 15 43.81 31.40 -13.85
C ILE A 15 43.29 29.97 -13.55
N LEU A 16 42.41 29.86 -12.57
CA LEU A 16 41.48 28.75 -12.46
C LEU A 16 40.49 28.92 -13.62
N LEU A 17 40.86 28.41 -14.80
CA LEU A 17 39.86 28.02 -15.78
C LEU A 17 38.97 26.99 -15.06
N PRO A 18 37.68 27.24 -14.83
CA PRO A 18 36.79 26.15 -14.52
C PRO A 18 36.89 25.24 -15.74
N GLY A 19 37.45 24.04 -15.56
CA GLY A 19 37.36 22.98 -16.54
C GLY A 19 35.90 22.61 -16.69
N VAL A 20 35.16 23.42 -17.45
CA VAL A 20 33.86 23.02 -17.99
C VAL A 20 34.22 22.08 -19.13
N SER A 21 34.58 20.84 -18.79
CA SER A 21 34.44 19.74 -19.73
C SER A 21 32.94 19.56 -19.91
N THR A 22 32.37 20.35 -20.83
CA THR A 22 31.01 20.11 -21.28
C THR A 22 30.99 18.70 -21.84
N HIS A 23 30.35 17.76 -21.13
CA HIS A 23 30.24 16.37 -21.57
C HIS A 23 29.57 16.27 -22.95
N CYS A 24 28.91 17.36 -23.39
CA CYS A 24 28.42 17.52 -24.73
C CYS A 24 29.02 18.76 -25.40
N HIS A 25 29.31 18.67 -26.70
CA HIS A 25 29.74 19.80 -27.53
C HIS A 25 28.90 19.91 -28.80
N THR A 26 29.00 21.07 -29.47
CA THR A 26 28.44 21.22 -30.82
C THR A 26 29.46 20.69 -31.81
N ALA A 27 29.07 19.69 -32.59
CA ALA A 27 29.90 18.97 -33.55
C ALA A 27 29.63 19.44 -34.99
N THR A 28 30.62 19.26 -35.86
CA THR A 28 30.48 19.58 -37.29
C THR A 28 29.55 18.58 -37.99
N ALA A 29 29.06 18.92 -39.19
CA ALA A 29 28.18 18.01 -39.94
C ALA A 29 28.85 16.65 -40.22
N GLU A 30 30.14 16.63 -40.52
CA GLU A 30 30.91 15.39 -40.75
C GLU A 30 30.99 14.54 -39.49
N GLU A 31 31.41 15.12 -38.36
CA GLU A 31 31.51 14.42 -37.06
C GLU A 31 30.13 13.89 -36.61
N CYS A 32 29.06 14.65 -36.87
CA CYS A 32 27.71 14.22 -36.56
C CYS A 32 27.27 12.97 -37.34
N GLU A 33 27.68 12.82 -38.60
CA GLU A 33 27.34 11.66 -39.42
C GLU A 33 28.13 10.40 -39.02
N GLU A 34 29.34 10.56 -38.48
CA GLU A 34 30.16 9.45 -37.98
C GLU A 34 29.52 8.73 -36.79
N HIS A 35 28.80 9.46 -35.93
CA HIS A 35 28.20 8.93 -34.71
C HIS A 35 26.69 8.76 -34.84
N THR A 36 26.18 7.53 -34.94
CA THR A 36 24.75 7.27 -35.19
C THR A 36 23.92 6.99 -33.93
N ALA A 37 24.55 6.58 -32.83
CA ALA A 37 23.87 6.24 -31.59
C ALA A 37 23.35 7.51 -30.89
N PHE A 38 22.16 7.41 -30.28
CA PHE A 38 21.62 8.44 -29.41
C PHE A 38 21.98 8.17 -27.94
N VAL A 39 21.91 9.21 -27.12
CA VAL A 39 21.99 9.04 -25.66
C VAL A 39 20.89 8.09 -25.14
N PRO A 40 21.18 7.24 -24.14
CA PRO A 40 20.22 6.27 -23.61
C PRO A 40 18.92 6.93 -23.12
N GLY A 41 17.77 6.34 -23.47
CA GLY A 41 16.44 6.82 -23.09
C GLY A 41 16.00 8.13 -23.72
N HIS A 42 16.65 8.60 -24.80
CA HIS A 42 16.29 9.83 -25.51
C HIS A 42 14.82 9.87 -25.98
N ASN A 43 14.23 8.72 -26.29
CA ASN A 43 12.86 8.58 -26.76
C ASN A 43 11.82 8.66 -25.63
N LEU A 44 12.17 8.28 -24.40
CA LEU A 44 11.26 8.35 -23.23
C LEU A 44 10.79 9.78 -22.94
N ALA A 45 11.59 10.77 -23.33
CA ALA A 45 11.29 12.18 -23.26
C ALA A 45 10.17 12.64 -24.21
N GLY A 46 9.94 11.89 -25.29
CA GLY A 46 8.95 12.22 -26.31
C GLY A 46 7.53 11.76 -25.96
N GLU A 47 7.40 10.81 -25.04
CA GLU A 47 6.15 10.13 -24.74
C GLU A 47 5.21 10.94 -23.84
N GLY A 48 3.93 10.82 -24.16
CA GLY A 48 2.85 11.32 -23.33
C GLY A 48 2.63 10.49 -22.07
N ILE A 49 2.28 11.15 -20.97
CA ILE A 49 1.97 10.54 -19.67
C ILE A 49 0.57 10.93 -19.22
N ASP A 50 -0.17 9.95 -18.75
CA ASP A 50 -1.41 10.19 -18.01
C ASP A 50 -1.11 10.15 -16.51
N VAL A 51 -1.24 11.31 -15.87
CA VAL A 51 -0.91 11.47 -14.46
C VAL A 51 -1.81 10.62 -13.57
N THR A 52 -3.02 10.27 -14.02
CA THR A 52 -3.95 9.43 -13.26
C THR A 52 -3.52 7.96 -13.25
N THR A 53 -2.80 7.49 -14.26
CA THR A 53 -2.28 6.12 -14.32
C THR A 53 -0.79 6.04 -13.97
N LEU A 54 -0.08 7.17 -14.00
CA LEU A 54 1.39 7.29 -13.98
C LEU A 54 2.10 6.51 -15.11
N GLY A 55 1.33 6.07 -16.11
CA GLY A 55 1.82 5.30 -17.25
C GLY A 55 2.08 6.17 -18.46
N THR A 56 3.06 5.78 -19.27
CA THR A 56 3.24 6.35 -20.61
C THR A 56 2.15 5.83 -21.54
N LYS A 57 1.76 6.64 -22.53
CA LYS A 57 0.74 6.27 -23.53
C LYS A 57 1.31 5.60 -24.77
N GLY A 58 2.64 5.56 -24.93
CA GLY A 58 3.31 5.09 -26.15
C GLY A 58 3.13 6.00 -27.37
N ALA A 59 2.33 7.08 -27.27
CA ALA A 59 2.24 8.11 -28.30
C ALA A 59 3.20 9.26 -28.00
N TYR A 60 3.87 9.73 -29.05
CA TYR A 60 4.93 10.74 -28.96
C TYR A 60 4.39 12.15 -29.27
N LEU A 61 4.50 13.03 -28.28
CA LEU A 61 4.17 14.45 -28.36
C LEU A 61 5.34 15.27 -28.90
N VAL A 62 6.53 14.99 -28.36
CA VAL A 62 7.79 15.67 -28.67
C VAL A 62 8.62 14.79 -29.58
N ASP A 63 9.16 15.37 -30.65
CA ASP A 63 9.98 14.68 -31.64
C ASP A 63 11.43 14.57 -31.13
N SER A 64 11.74 13.42 -30.54
CA SER A 64 13.09 13.07 -30.07
C SER A 64 13.97 12.47 -31.17
N SER A 65 13.49 12.34 -32.42
CA SER A 65 14.27 11.76 -33.52
C SER A 65 15.14 12.79 -34.23
N ARG A 66 14.80 14.09 -34.12
CA ARG A 66 15.55 15.18 -34.73
C ARG A 66 16.76 15.54 -33.88
N TRP A 67 17.94 15.49 -34.49
CA TRP A 67 19.24 15.79 -33.86
C TRP A 67 20.04 16.85 -34.62
N GLN A 68 19.83 16.98 -35.93
CA GLN A 68 20.57 17.89 -36.79
C GLN A 68 19.92 19.27 -36.87
N ARG A 69 20.73 20.32 -36.74
CA ARG A 69 20.34 21.72 -36.90
C ARG A 69 20.27 22.11 -38.38
N HIS A 70 19.71 23.28 -38.66
CA HIS A 70 19.57 23.77 -40.04
C HIS A 70 20.90 24.03 -40.76
N ASP A 71 21.97 24.28 -40.01
CA ASP A 71 23.34 24.47 -40.51
C ASP A 71 24.12 23.15 -40.65
N GLY A 72 23.46 22.00 -40.44
CA GLY A 72 24.06 20.66 -40.51
C GLY A 72 24.76 20.21 -39.22
N THR A 73 24.99 21.11 -38.26
CA THR A 73 25.65 20.78 -36.98
C THR A 73 24.72 20.01 -36.05
N CYS A 74 25.27 19.36 -35.03
CA CYS A 74 24.51 18.66 -34.00
C CYS A 74 25.17 18.78 -32.62
N THR A 75 24.54 18.21 -31.61
CA THR A 75 25.14 18.09 -30.27
C THR A 75 25.50 16.63 -30.02
N LEU A 76 26.79 16.38 -29.79
CA LEU A 76 27.31 15.07 -29.39
C LEU A 76 27.67 15.11 -27.91
N CYS A 77 27.39 14.02 -27.20
CA CYS A 77 27.67 13.84 -25.78
C CYS A 77 28.56 12.62 -25.59
N LEU A 78 29.66 12.77 -24.85
CA LEU A 78 30.53 11.69 -24.43
C LEU A 78 29.86 10.90 -23.29
N ASN A 79 29.67 9.60 -23.48
CA ASN A 79 29.10 8.70 -22.48
C ASN A 79 30.16 7.75 -21.90
N SER A 80 30.72 8.11 -20.74
CA SER A 80 31.72 7.34 -20.01
C SER A 80 31.20 5.99 -19.51
N LEU A 81 29.87 5.86 -19.33
CA LEU A 81 29.23 4.63 -18.89
C LEU A 81 29.06 3.59 -20.01
N LEU A 82 29.24 4.00 -21.26
CA LEU A 82 29.20 3.14 -22.45
C LEU A 82 30.50 3.31 -23.24
N GLU A 83 31.62 2.96 -22.60
CA GLU A 83 32.96 2.90 -23.21
C GLU A 83 33.47 4.23 -23.79
N GLY A 84 32.92 5.37 -23.33
CA GLY A 84 33.33 6.69 -23.83
C GLY A 84 32.84 6.98 -25.25
N GLN A 85 31.72 6.38 -25.68
CA GLN A 85 31.15 6.66 -27.00
C GLN A 85 30.57 8.09 -27.07
N LEU A 86 30.81 8.78 -28.19
CA LEU A 86 30.08 9.99 -28.55
C LEU A 86 28.69 9.62 -29.09
N GLN A 87 27.66 10.25 -28.52
CA GLN A 87 26.26 9.93 -28.78
C GLN A 87 25.46 11.20 -29.09
N ARG A 88 24.54 11.12 -30.05
CA ARG A 88 23.67 12.22 -30.48
C ARG A 88 22.68 12.58 -29.37
N LEU A 89 22.58 13.89 -29.09
CA LEU A 89 21.53 14.47 -28.27
C LEU A 89 20.42 15.06 -29.17
N PRO A 90 19.14 14.68 -28.98
CA PRO A 90 18.06 15.29 -29.76
C PRO A 90 17.94 16.79 -29.54
N LEU A 91 17.46 17.52 -30.56
CA LEU A 91 17.16 18.96 -30.47
C LEU A 91 16.12 19.29 -29.39
N ALA A 92 15.26 18.31 -29.06
CA ALA A 92 14.28 18.44 -28.00
C ALA A 92 14.89 18.41 -26.59
N ALA A 93 16.13 17.94 -26.44
CA ALA A 93 16.78 17.72 -25.16
C ALA A 93 17.88 18.75 -24.88
N ALA A 94 18.11 19.03 -23.60
CA ALA A 94 19.17 19.91 -23.12
C ALA A 94 19.71 19.43 -21.77
N ASP A 95 20.90 19.89 -21.43
CA ASP A 95 21.60 19.63 -20.16
C ASP A 95 21.71 18.14 -19.83
N TRP A 96 21.98 17.32 -20.85
CA TRP A 96 22.27 15.92 -20.66
C TRP A 96 23.57 15.74 -19.88
N ARG A 97 23.52 14.86 -18.87
CA ARG A 97 24.67 14.52 -18.06
C ARG A 97 24.50 13.15 -17.41
N GLU A 98 25.65 12.53 -17.17
CA GLU A 98 25.77 11.40 -16.26
C GLU A 98 25.57 11.89 -14.83
N LYS A 99 24.64 11.26 -14.13
CA LYS A 99 24.36 11.49 -12.70
C LYS A 99 24.14 10.14 -12.04
N VAL A 100 25.25 9.47 -11.75
CA VAL A 100 25.25 8.14 -11.16
C VAL A 100 24.87 8.22 -9.69
N SER A 101 23.74 7.61 -9.34
CA SER A 101 23.29 7.35 -7.99
C SER A 101 22.70 5.94 -7.98
N CYS A 102 23.59 4.95 -7.88
CA CYS A 102 23.22 3.56 -7.86
C CYS A 102 23.96 2.86 -6.72
N HIS A 103 23.20 2.41 -5.74
CA HIS A 103 23.70 1.64 -4.61
C HIS A 103 22.79 0.43 -4.44
N ARG A 104 23.34 -0.73 -4.07
CA ARG A 104 22.57 -1.92 -3.69
C ARG A 104 21.90 -1.70 -2.33
N LYS A 105 21.03 -0.71 -2.25
CA LYS A 105 20.34 -0.29 -1.03
C LYS A 105 18.85 -0.51 -1.21
N LEU A 106 18.31 -1.39 -0.38
CA LEU A 106 16.89 -1.64 -0.29
C LEU A 106 16.23 -0.57 0.61
N SER A 107 15.21 0.09 0.09
CA SER A 107 14.27 0.88 0.88
C SER A 107 13.08 0.00 1.23
N SER A 108 12.58 0.05 2.46
CA SER A 108 11.34 -0.61 2.81
C SER A 108 10.42 0.24 3.68
N THR A 109 9.11 0.16 3.45
CA THR A 109 8.09 0.93 4.18
C THR A 109 6.81 0.12 4.37
N VAL A 110 6.03 0.43 5.41
CA VAL A 110 4.64 -0.02 5.56
C VAL A 110 3.68 1.13 5.26
N LYS A 111 2.60 0.86 4.54
CA LYS A 111 1.43 1.73 4.41
C LYS A 111 0.20 1.00 4.94
N GLU A 112 -0.49 1.63 5.88
CA GLU A 112 -1.68 1.06 6.52
C GLU A 112 -2.92 1.03 5.60
N SER A 113 -2.87 1.68 4.43
CA SER A 113 -4.00 1.73 3.51
C SER A 113 -3.62 1.90 2.05
N ALA A 114 -4.54 1.50 1.16
CA ALA A 114 -4.42 1.70 -0.27
C ALA A 114 -4.19 3.16 -0.64
N MET A 115 -4.92 4.10 -0.02
CA MET A 115 -4.71 5.53 -0.26
C MET A 115 -3.29 5.99 0.09
N GLY A 116 -2.70 5.43 1.15
CA GLY A 116 -1.29 5.65 1.49
C GLY A 116 -0.34 5.13 0.41
N MET A 117 -0.63 3.95 -0.18
CA MET A 117 0.14 3.39 -1.28
C MET A 117 0.04 4.23 -2.56
N VAL A 118 -1.16 4.66 -2.96
CA VAL A 118 -1.35 5.48 -4.18
C VAL A 118 -0.61 6.81 -4.07
N ARG A 119 -0.67 7.48 -2.91
CA ARG A 119 0.08 8.71 -2.67
C ARG A 119 1.59 8.50 -2.76
N ALA A 120 2.09 7.41 -2.19
CA ALA A 120 3.50 7.05 -2.28
C ALA A 120 3.93 6.78 -3.74
N ALA A 121 3.07 6.14 -4.53
CA ALA A 121 3.32 5.92 -5.96
C ALA A 121 3.47 7.23 -6.73
N GLY A 122 2.63 8.23 -6.42
CA GLY A 122 2.69 9.57 -7.03
C GLY A 122 3.99 10.35 -6.78
N ALA A 123 4.79 9.96 -5.77
CA ALA A 123 6.05 10.63 -5.44
C ALA A 123 7.15 10.46 -6.52
N VAL A 124 6.93 9.64 -7.55
CA VAL A 124 7.82 9.58 -8.73
C VAL A 124 7.80 10.90 -9.52
N VAL A 125 6.71 11.68 -9.42
CA VAL A 125 6.57 13.01 -10.01
C VAL A 125 7.18 14.06 -9.08
N GLN A 126 8.28 14.68 -9.50
CA GLN A 126 9.14 15.52 -8.65
C GLN A 126 8.73 17.00 -8.59
N ASN A 127 7.78 17.43 -9.41
CA ASN A 127 7.30 18.82 -9.44
C ASN A 127 5.80 18.88 -9.14
N ASP A 128 5.32 20.10 -8.92
CA ASP A 128 3.88 20.35 -8.94
C ASP A 128 3.35 20.25 -10.38
N TRP A 129 2.83 19.08 -10.72
CA TRP A 129 2.24 18.79 -12.02
C TRP A 129 0.92 19.53 -12.24
N LYS A 130 0.28 20.05 -11.18
CA LYS A 130 -1.02 20.72 -11.26
C LYS A 130 -0.92 22.15 -11.78
N VAL A 131 0.29 22.70 -11.90
CA VAL A 131 0.51 24.08 -12.31
C VAL A 131 -0.16 24.35 -13.66
N GLY A 132 -1.08 25.33 -13.67
CA GLY A 132 -1.86 25.70 -14.85
C GLY A 132 -3.10 24.85 -15.09
N LEU A 133 -3.46 23.92 -14.20
CA LEU A 133 -4.70 23.12 -14.28
C LEU A 133 -5.66 23.49 -13.15
N GLU A 134 -6.95 23.40 -13.42
CA GLU A 134 -8.03 23.58 -12.45
C GLU A 134 -8.47 22.22 -11.90
N VAL A 135 -7.59 21.60 -11.11
CA VAL A 135 -7.81 20.28 -10.49
C VAL A 135 -8.15 20.40 -9.00
N GLU A 136 -8.71 21.53 -8.61
CA GLU A 136 -9.22 21.72 -7.26
C GLU A 136 -10.43 20.83 -7.06
N VAL A 137 -10.27 19.84 -6.19
CA VAL A 137 -11.40 19.07 -5.74
C VAL A 137 -11.69 19.42 -4.30
N LYS A 138 -12.95 19.77 -4.01
CA LYS A 138 -13.43 20.23 -2.72
C LYS A 138 -14.04 19.05 -1.97
N PRO A 139 -13.25 18.20 -1.28
CA PRO A 139 -13.79 17.10 -0.50
C PRO A 139 -14.74 17.61 0.58
N SER A 140 -15.80 16.85 0.85
CA SER A 140 -16.49 16.93 2.14
C SER A 140 -15.50 16.70 3.29
N ALA A 141 -15.78 17.26 4.47
CA ALA A 141 -14.99 16.98 5.67
C ALA A 141 -14.81 15.46 5.87
N ASN A 142 -13.60 15.02 6.26
CA ASN A 142 -13.23 13.61 6.41
C ASN A 142 -13.32 12.78 5.13
N THR A 143 -12.77 13.29 4.02
CA THR A 143 -12.63 12.53 2.76
C THR A 143 -11.18 12.56 2.30
N GLN A 144 -10.66 11.42 1.89
CA GLN A 144 -9.33 11.32 1.30
C GLN A 144 -9.42 11.34 -0.21
N VAL A 145 -8.49 12.05 -0.85
CA VAL A 145 -8.43 12.22 -2.30
C VAL A 145 -7.02 11.97 -2.79
N THR A 146 -6.90 11.28 -3.92
CA THR A 146 -5.65 11.17 -4.67
C THR A 146 -5.94 11.30 -6.16
N LEU A 147 -5.17 12.14 -6.86
CA LEU A 147 -5.31 12.37 -8.30
C LEU A 147 -4.21 11.64 -9.08
N ALA A 148 -2.95 11.88 -8.73
CA ALA A 148 -1.83 11.23 -9.38
C ALA A 148 -1.81 9.74 -9.02
N GLY A 149 -1.80 8.86 -10.04
CA GLY A 149 -1.80 7.42 -9.86
C GLY A 149 -3.12 6.81 -9.40
N SER A 150 -4.22 7.58 -9.36
CA SER A 150 -5.56 7.10 -8.95
C SER A 150 -6.04 5.85 -9.68
N HIS A 151 -5.62 5.66 -10.93
CA HIS A 151 -5.90 4.51 -11.79
C HIS A 151 -4.61 3.79 -12.24
N SER A 152 -3.55 3.87 -11.44
CA SER A 152 -2.36 3.04 -11.65
C SER A 152 -2.65 1.58 -11.31
N LYS A 153 -1.88 0.64 -11.86
CA LYS A 153 -2.00 -0.79 -11.51
C LYS A 153 -1.83 -1.04 -10.01
N LEU A 154 -0.95 -0.26 -9.36
CA LEU A 154 -0.76 -0.32 -7.91
C LEU A 154 -2.00 0.21 -7.14
N ALA A 155 -2.69 1.22 -7.68
CA ALA A 155 -3.96 1.67 -7.10
C ALA A 155 -5.04 0.61 -7.23
N GLU A 156 -5.19 0.00 -8.41
CA GLU A 156 -6.11 -1.12 -8.64
C GLU A 156 -5.82 -2.27 -7.65
N PHE A 157 -4.59 -2.79 -7.64
CA PHE A 157 -4.17 -3.84 -6.72
C PHE A 157 -4.46 -3.51 -5.25
N SER A 158 -4.03 -2.34 -4.77
CA SER A 158 -4.17 -2.00 -3.35
C SER A 158 -5.61 -1.72 -2.94
N THR A 159 -6.41 -1.13 -3.82
CA THR A 159 -7.83 -0.86 -3.55
C THR A 159 -8.66 -2.15 -3.59
N GLU A 160 -8.42 -3.05 -4.55
CA GLU A 160 -9.06 -4.37 -4.61
C GLU A 160 -8.76 -5.20 -3.37
N LYS A 161 -7.50 -5.25 -2.91
CA LYS A 161 -7.15 -5.95 -1.68
C LYS A 161 -7.87 -5.34 -0.48
N SER A 162 -7.87 -4.02 -0.38
CA SER A 162 -8.57 -3.32 0.71
C SER A 162 -10.09 -3.51 0.69
N GLN A 163 -10.68 -3.93 -0.44
CA GLN A 163 -12.10 -4.31 -0.53
C GLN A 163 -12.36 -5.72 0.00
N GLN A 164 -11.41 -6.64 -0.19
CA GLN A 164 -11.53 -8.04 0.19
C GLN A 164 -11.35 -8.25 1.70
N ASP A 165 -10.46 -7.49 2.32
CA ASP A 165 -10.09 -7.67 3.72
C ASP A 165 -9.42 -6.42 4.30
N LYS A 166 -9.06 -6.48 5.59
CA LYS A 166 -8.19 -5.51 6.22
C LYS A 166 -6.72 -5.75 5.89
N TYR A 167 -6.21 -5.01 4.91
CA TYR A 167 -4.81 -5.08 4.48
C TYR A 167 -3.96 -3.91 4.96
N SER A 168 -2.67 -4.20 5.17
CA SER A 168 -1.57 -3.23 5.10
C SER A 168 -0.63 -3.64 3.98
N PHE A 169 0.18 -2.71 3.49
CA PHE A 169 1.03 -2.91 2.33
C PHE A 169 2.48 -2.67 2.72
N THR A 170 3.33 -3.66 2.52
CA THR A 170 4.77 -3.50 2.69
C THR A 170 5.39 -3.26 1.33
N SER A 171 6.16 -2.18 1.16
CA SER A 171 6.84 -1.88 -0.10
C SER A 171 8.34 -2.03 0.08
N HIS A 172 8.99 -2.70 -0.87
CA HIS A 172 10.42 -2.89 -0.96
C HIS A 172 10.91 -2.37 -2.30
N GLU A 173 11.85 -1.43 -2.30
CA GLU A 173 12.28 -0.73 -3.51
C GLU A 173 13.80 -0.64 -3.59
N VAL A 174 14.33 -0.86 -4.79
CA VAL A 174 15.70 -0.49 -5.17
C VAL A 174 15.62 0.41 -6.39
N SER A 175 16.32 1.54 -6.34
CA SER A 175 16.41 2.50 -7.43
C SER A 175 17.86 2.84 -7.75
N CYS A 176 18.18 2.91 -9.03
CA CYS A 176 19.48 3.32 -9.55
C CYS A 176 19.27 4.38 -10.63
N ALA A 177 19.91 5.53 -10.51
CA ALA A 177 19.92 6.56 -11.54
C ALA A 177 21.29 6.65 -12.21
N TYR A 178 21.32 6.84 -13.52
CA TYR A 178 22.53 6.99 -14.34
C TYR A 178 22.56 8.30 -15.11
N TYR A 179 21.42 8.75 -15.65
CA TYR A 179 21.37 9.91 -16.52
C TYR A 179 20.29 10.90 -16.08
N THR A 180 20.50 12.18 -16.42
CA THR A 180 19.45 13.19 -16.31
C THR A 180 19.57 14.19 -17.45
N PHE A 181 18.43 14.63 -17.96
CA PHE A 181 18.34 15.72 -18.92
C PHE A 181 16.95 16.36 -18.84
N ARG A 182 16.78 17.51 -19.49
CA ARG A 182 15.49 18.20 -19.58
C ARG A 182 15.06 18.42 -21.01
N ILE A 183 13.78 18.69 -21.19
CA ILE A 183 13.22 19.11 -22.47
C ILE A 183 13.37 20.61 -22.63
N THR A 184 13.69 21.03 -23.86
CA THR A 184 13.78 22.44 -24.21
C THR A 184 12.42 23.12 -24.06
N HIS A 185 12.41 24.45 -23.92
CA HIS A 185 11.16 25.19 -23.69
C HIS A 185 10.19 25.12 -24.88
N LYS A 186 10.72 24.99 -26.10
CA LYS A 186 9.96 24.90 -27.35
C LYS A 186 10.45 23.68 -28.14
N PRO A 187 10.14 22.46 -27.65
CA PRO A 187 10.61 21.26 -28.31
C PRO A 187 9.92 21.10 -29.67
N PRO A 188 10.57 20.50 -30.67
CA PRO A 188 9.90 20.11 -31.90
C PRO A 188 8.78 19.11 -31.58
N LEU A 189 7.59 19.32 -32.13
CA LEU A 189 6.46 18.43 -31.97
C LEU A 189 6.40 17.41 -33.10
N THR A 190 5.86 16.24 -32.83
CA THR A 190 5.62 15.25 -33.88
C THR A 190 4.56 15.74 -34.88
N SER A 191 4.65 15.30 -36.13
CA SER A 191 3.69 15.63 -37.17
C SER A 191 2.28 15.12 -36.84
N HIS A 192 2.19 13.94 -36.21
CA HIS A 192 0.94 13.35 -35.75
C HIS A 192 0.27 14.20 -34.67
N PHE A 193 1.01 14.60 -33.62
CA PHE A 193 0.43 15.41 -32.55
C PHE A 193 0.04 16.81 -33.06
N THR A 194 0.86 17.42 -33.91
CA THR A 194 0.55 18.70 -34.55
C THR A 194 -0.74 18.64 -35.36
N ARG A 195 -0.96 17.53 -36.09
CA ARG A 195 -2.20 17.27 -36.84
C ARG A 195 -3.39 17.11 -35.90
N ALA A 196 -3.25 16.31 -34.84
CA ALA A 196 -4.31 16.09 -33.86
C ALA A 196 -4.76 17.42 -33.21
N LEU A 197 -3.82 18.30 -32.84
CA LEU A 197 -4.15 19.64 -32.33
C LEU A 197 -4.88 20.52 -33.36
N ARG A 198 -4.53 20.42 -34.64
CA ARG A 198 -5.19 21.17 -35.71
C ARG A 198 -6.62 20.69 -35.94
N ASP A 199 -6.86 19.39 -35.81
CA ASP A 199 -8.16 18.78 -36.08
C ASP A 199 -9.13 18.88 -34.88
N LEU A 200 -8.66 19.27 -33.68
CA LEU A 200 -9.52 19.59 -32.54
C LEU A 200 -10.45 20.79 -32.82
N PRO A 201 -11.65 20.84 -32.22
CA PRO A 201 -12.47 22.06 -32.17
C PRO A 201 -11.72 23.24 -31.54
N GLU A 202 -12.19 24.48 -31.74
CA GLU A 202 -11.56 25.67 -31.12
C GLU A 202 -11.83 25.77 -29.62
N ASP A 203 -13.06 25.46 -29.23
CA ASP A 203 -13.56 25.56 -27.86
C ASP A 203 -13.84 24.19 -27.23
N TYR A 204 -13.68 24.11 -25.91
CA TYR A 204 -14.08 22.95 -25.11
C TYR A 204 -15.53 23.14 -24.63
N THR A 205 -16.42 22.31 -25.15
CA THR A 205 -17.86 22.32 -24.89
C THR A 205 -18.35 20.89 -24.71
N ARG A 206 -19.61 20.71 -24.30
CA ARG A 206 -20.20 19.38 -24.16
C ARG A 206 -20.15 18.55 -25.45
N SER A 207 -20.29 19.19 -26.62
CA SER A 207 -20.23 18.51 -27.92
C SER A 207 -18.82 18.17 -28.35
N SER A 208 -17.82 19.00 -28.03
CA SER A 208 -16.41 18.75 -28.38
C SER A 208 -15.65 17.88 -27.35
N ARG A 209 -16.32 17.52 -26.24
CA ARG A 209 -15.72 16.78 -25.13
C ARG A 209 -15.04 15.48 -25.58
N LEU A 210 -15.69 14.74 -26.48
CA LEU A 210 -15.20 13.44 -26.93
C LEU A 210 -13.86 13.58 -27.66
N GLU A 211 -13.73 14.57 -28.53
CA GLU A 211 -12.55 14.83 -29.36
C GLU A 211 -11.34 15.19 -28.48
N TYR A 212 -11.54 16.04 -27.47
CA TYR A 212 -10.48 16.36 -26.51
C TYR A 212 -10.11 15.14 -25.65
N HIS A 213 -11.09 14.37 -25.17
CA HIS A 213 -10.81 13.16 -24.40
C HIS A 213 -10.11 12.08 -25.24
N GLN A 214 -10.41 11.96 -26.54
CA GLN A 214 -9.66 11.10 -27.45
C GLN A 214 -8.20 11.54 -27.56
N LEU A 215 -7.93 12.84 -27.72
CA LEU A 215 -6.57 13.35 -27.73
C LEU A 215 -5.83 13.05 -26.41
N ILE A 216 -6.49 13.26 -25.25
CA ILE A 216 -5.92 12.94 -23.93
C ILE A 216 -5.71 11.43 -23.75
N ASN A 217 -6.62 10.59 -24.24
CA ASN A 217 -6.49 9.14 -24.15
C ASN A 217 -5.33 8.62 -25.00
N THR A 218 -5.08 9.23 -26.17
CA THR A 218 -3.96 8.88 -27.04
C THR A 218 -2.63 9.43 -26.54
N TYR A 219 -2.57 10.71 -26.20
CA TYR A 219 -1.32 11.42 -25.91
C TYR A 219 -1.08 11.70 -24.43
N GLY A 220 -2.02 11.37 -23.55
CA GLY A 220 -1.90 11.61 -22.13
C GLY A 220 -2.29 13.02 -21.73
N THR A 221 -2.14 13.28 -20.44
CA THR A 221 -2.46 14.57 -19.80
C THR A 221 -1.25 15.51 -19.74
N HIS A 222 -0.06 14.92 -19.72
CA HIS A 222 1.21 15.60 -19.51
C HIS A 222 2.27 15.04 -20.46
N TYR A 223 3.37 15.76 -20.59
CA TYR A 223 4.63 15.25 -21.12
C TYR A 223 5.74 15.43 -20.09
N VAL A 224 6.82 14.66 -20.24
CA VAL A 224 7.96 14.78 -19.35
C VAL A 224 8.78 16.03 -19.69
N SER A 225 9.04 16.88 -18.71
CA SER A 225 9.88 18.07 -18.89
C SER A 225 11.30 17.90 -18.36
N GLN A 226 11.49 17.00 -17.38
CA GLN A 226 12.79 16.66 -16.83
C GLN A 226 12.80 15.18 -16.44
N LEU A 227 13.90 14.50 -16.77
CA LEU A 227 14.05 13.06 -16.63
C LEU A 227 15.19 12.73 -15.67
N GLN A 228 14.97 11.72 -14.83
CA GLN A 228 16.03 10.97 -14.17
C GLN A 228 15.89 9.52 -14.59
N LEU A 229 16.90 9.04 -15.31
CA LEU A 229 16.91 7.77 -16.02
C LEU A 229 17.80 6.75 -15.32
N GLY A 230 17.36 5.49 -15.33
CA GLY A 230 18.11 4.37 -14.79
C GLY A 230 17.21 3.16 -14.60
N GLY A 231 17.18 2.55 -13.42
CA GLY A 231 16.33 1.43 -13.10
C GLY A 231 15.64 1.55 -11.75
N ARG A 232 14.44 1.00 -11.64
CA ARG A 232 13.72 0.89 -10.38
C ARG A 232 12.99 -0.44 -10.33
N VAL A 233 13.19 -1.22 -9.28
CA VAL A 233 12.31 -2.33 -8.92
C VAL A 233 11.59 -1.98 -7.64
N ARG A 234 10.27 -2.12 -7.64
CA ARG A 234 9.41 -1.97 -6.47
C ARG A 234 8.51 -3.19 -6.37
N ASP A 235 8.59 -3.89 -5.25
CA ASP A 235 7.61 -4.91 -4.89
C ASP A 235 6.71 -4.38 -3.77
N VAL A 236 5.43 -4.67 -3.86
CA VAL A 236 4.42 -4.33 -2.85
C VAL A 236 3.68 -5.59 -2.45
N THR A 237 3.88 -6.03 -1.21
CA THR A 237 3.18 -7.18 -0.61
C THR A 237 1.98 -6.70 0.18
N ALA A 238 0.81 -7.27 -0.10
CA ALA A 238 -0.41 -7.06 0.65
C ALA A 238 -0.48 -8.05 1.83
N VAL A 239 -0.49 -7.54 3.05
CA VAL A 239 -0.53 -8.31 4.29
C VAL A 239 -1.91 -8.21 4.93
N ARG A 240 -2.62 -9.35 5.07
CA ARG A 240 -3.87 -9.46 5.84
C ARG A 240 -3.57 -9.23 7.31
N VAL A 241 -3.89 -8.05 7.83
CA VAL A 241 -3.41 -7.60 9.14
C VAL A 241 -3.96 -8.47 10.26
N CYS A 242 -5.22 -8.88 10.16
CA CYS A 242 -5.85 -9.68 11.21
C CYS A 242 -5.43 -11.14 11.14
N GLU A 243 -5.21 -11.71 9.96
CA GLU A 243 -4.65 -13.06 9.84
C GLU A 243 -3.21 -13.11 10.37
N ALA A 244 -2.37 -12.17 9.95
CA ALA A 244 -1.00 -12.05 10.47
C ALA A 244 -0.98 -11.88 12.00
N ALA A 245 -1.91 -11.11 12.57
CA ALA A 245 -2.04 -10.95 14.01
C ALA A 245 -2.42 -12.25 14.73
N LEU A 246 -3.28 -13.09 14.15
CA LEU A 246 -3.61 -14.42 14.68
C LEU A 246 -2.41 -15.37 14.63
N ASP A 247 -1.55 -15.19 13.63
CA ASP A 247 -0.27 -15.87 13.52
C ASP A 247 0.82 -15.16 14.35
N GLY A 248 0.48 -14.19 15.20
CA GLY A 248 1.42 -13.52 16.09
C GLY A 248 2.54 -12.75 15.38
N VAL A 249 2.30 -12.28 14.16
CA VAL A 249 3.23 -11.47 13.36
C VAL A 249 2.59 -10.13 12.98
N THR A 250 3.36 -9.05 13.04
CA THR A 250 2.94 -7.71 12.62
C THR A 250 3.34 -7.41 11.18
N ALA A 251 2.69 -6.43 10.54
CA ALA A 251 3.07 -6.00 9.19
C ALA A 251 4.52 -5.47 9.10
N ASP A 252 5.04 -4.87 10.18
CA ASP A 252 6.44 -4.43 10.26
C ASP A 252 7.40 -5.61 10.33
N GLU A 253 7.08 -6.65 11.10
CA GLU A 253 7.89 -7.88 11.13
C GLU A 253 7.89 -8.60 9.77
N VAL A 254 6.73 -8.67 9.09
CA VAL A 254 6.67 -9.17 7.71
C VAL A 254 7.54 -8.33 6.79
N LYS A 255 7.45 -6.99 6.86
CA LYS A 255 8.32 -6.08 6.09
C LYS A 255 9.80 -6.35 6.36
N ASP A 256 10.20 -6.52 7.61
CA ASP A 256 11.59 -6.72 8.00
C ASP A 256 12.13 -8.05 7.47
N CYS A 257 11.39 -9.14 7.63
CA CYS A 257 11.80 -10.44 7.12
C CYS A 257 11.84 -10.48 5.58
N LEU A 258 10.86 -9.88 4.90
CA LEU A 258 10.92 -9.68 3.44
C LEU A 258 12.10 -8.79 3.04
N SER A 259 12.48 -7.80 3.84
CA SER A 259 13.66 -6.96 3.58
C SER A 259 14.96 -7.75 3.69
N LEU A 260 15.02 -8.72 4.61
CA LEU A 260 16.15 -9.64 4.72
C LEU A 260 16.24 -10.52 3.46
N GLU A 261 15.16 -11.20 3.11
CA GLU A 261 15.07 -12.08 1.92
C GLU A 261 15.45 -11.31 0.65
N ALA A 262 14.83 -10.16 0.38
CA ALA A 262 15.11 -9.34 -0.80
C ALA A 262 16.57 -8.85 -0.86
N SER A 263 17.18 -8.56 0.28
CA SER A 263 18.57 -8.10 0.28
C SER A 263 19.57 -9.19 -0.04
N VAL A 264 19.25 -10.46 0.26
CA VAL A 264 20.06 -11.60 -0.17
C VAL A 264 20.01 -11.67 -1.69
N SER A 265 18.82 -11.64 -2.29
CA SER A 265 18.61 -11.69 -3.75
C SER A 265 19.36 -10.59 -4.51
N ILE A 266 19.45 -9.37 -3.97
CA ILE A 266 20.19 -8.28 -4.64
C ILE A 266 21.70 -8.25 -4.30
N GLY A 267 22.19 -9.20 -3.50
CA GLY A 267 23.58 -9.27 -3.05
C GLY A 267 23.98 -8.19 -2.04
N ALA A 268 23.00 -7.55 -1.38
CA ALA A 268 23.22 -6.60 -0.28
C ALA A 268 23.19 -7.28 1.11
N GLY A 269 23.04 -8.61 1.16
CA GLY A 269 22.95 -9.40 2.39
C GLY A 269 24.28 -9.61 3.12
N LYS A 270 25.44 -9.38 2.47
CA LYS A 270 26.76 -9.55 3.10
C LYS A 270 26.91 -8.57 4.28
N GLY A 271 27.03 -9.10 5.50
CA GLY A 271 27.21 -8.31 6.73
C GLY A 271 25.92 -7.86 7.43
N LYS A 272 24.76 -8.40 7.06
CA LYS A 272 23.52 -8.18 7.82
C LYS A 272 23.58 -8.81 9.21
N ALA A 273 22.86 -8.22 10.16
CA ALA A 273 22.81 -8.69 11.54
C ALA A 273 22.28 -10.13 11.62
N GLU A 274 23.15 -11.06 12.02
CA GLU A 274 22.83 -12.47 12.28
C GLU A 274 21.62 -12.63 13.22
N ALA A 275 21.47 -11.70 14.16
CA ALA A 275 20.32 -11.59 15.06
C ALA A 275 18.99 -11.39 14.31
N ALA A 276 18.94 -10.55 13.28
CA ALA A 276 17.70 -10.28 12.53
C ALA A 276 17.27 -11.49 11.68
N PHE A 277 18.24 -12.19 11.08
CA PHE A 277 17.96 -13.46 10.39
C PHE A 277 17.46 -14.53 11.36
N SER A 278 18.11 -14.66 12.52
CA SER A 278 17.72 -15.62 13.55
C SER A 278 16.29 -15.36 14.03
N GLN A 279 15.91 -14.10 14.23
CA GLN A 279 14.55 -13.71 14.60
C GLN A 279 13.50 -14.16 13.56
N CYS A 280 13.76 -13.93 12.26
CA CYS A 280 12.85 -14.36 11.19
C CYS A 280 12.75 -15.89 11.10
N GLU A 281 13.84 -16.62 11.31
CA GLU A 281 13.83 -18.10 11.34
C GLU A 281 13.09 -18.64 12.58
N GLU A 282 13.24 -18.00 13.74
CA GLU A 282 12.46 -18.33 14.93
C GLU A 282 10.96 -18.08 14.72
N GLN A 283 10.59 -16.98 14.06
CA GLN A 283 9.20 -16.70 13.71
C GLN A 283 8.62 -17.76 12.76
N LYS A 284 9.37 -18.17 11.72
CA LYS A 284 8.96 -19.26 10.82
C LYS A 284 8.69 -20.55 11.58
N LYS A 285 9.58 -20.92 12.51
CA LYS A 285 9.43 -22.12 13.35
C LYS A 285 8.22 -22.02 14.27
N LYS A 286 8.04 -20.89 14.95
CA LYS A 286 6.96 -20.67 15.91
C LYS A 286 5.58 -20.79 15.26
N GLN A 287 5.45 -20.28 14.03
CA GLN A 287 4.18 -20.23 13.31
C GLN A 287 3.99 -21.36 12.31
N ASN A 288 4.87 -22.38 12.35
CA ASN A 288 4.84 -23.54 11.45
C ASN A 288 4.80 -23.15 9.96
N PHE A 289 5.45 -22.03 9.59
CA PHE A 289 5.60 -21.66 8.19
C PHE A 289 6.48 -22.71 7.50
N LYS A 290 5.88 -23.45 6.57
CA LYS A 290 6.59 -24.48 5.78
C LYS A 290 7.47 -23.88 4.68
N ARG A 291 7.34 -22.58 4.43
CA ARG A 291 7.92 -21.83 3.31
C ARG A 291 8.56 -20.53 3.83
N SER A 292 9.31 -19.86 2.97
CA SER A 292 9.87 -18.53 3.22
C SER A 292 8.78 -17.44 3.39
N PHE A 293 9.17 -16.23 3.81
CA PHE A 293 8.20 -15.15 3.99
C PHE A 293 7.58 -14.72 2.65
N HIS A 294 8.36 -14.58 1.57
CA HIS A 294 7.81 -14.18 0.27
C HIS A 294 6.89 -15.24 -0.36
N GLU A 295 7.10 -16.52 -0.04
CA GLU A 295 6.20 -17.60 -0.47
C GLU A 295 4.91 -17.67 0.37
N THR A 296 5.01 -17.34 1.66
CA THR A 296 3.86 -17.28 2.58
C THR A 296 2.99 -16.06 2.29
N TYR A 297 3.63 -14.89 2.15
CA TYR A 297 3.00 -13.62 1.81
C TYR A 297 3.18 -13.33 0.31
N SER A 298 2.47 -14.10 -0.52
CA SER A 298 2.62 -14.11 -1.98
C SER A 298 1.66 -13.17 -2.72
N GLU A 299 0.74 -12.50 -2.03
CA GLU A 299 -0.15 -11.49 -2.61
C GLU A 299 0.64 -10.21 -2.92
N ARG A 300 1.32 -10.18 -4.07
CA ARG A 300 2.30 -9.13 -4.45
C ARG A 300 1.97 -8.43 -5.76
N HIS A 301 2.41 -7.19 -5.86
CA HIS A 301 2.46 -6.40 -7.10
C HIS A 301 3.89 -5.89 -7.32
N THR A 302 4.51 -6.28 -8.44
CA THR A 302 5.89 -5.93 -8.76
C THR A 302 5.94 -4.98 -9.96
N GLU A 303 6.70 -3.91 -9.83
CA GLU A 303 6.99 -2.93 -10.88
C GLU A 303 8.49 -2.93 -11.17
N VAL A 304 8.87 -3.25 -12.40
CA VAL A 304 10.26 -3.13 -12.88
C VAL A 304 10.31 -2.05 -13.97
N THR A 305 11.18 -1.07 -13.77
CA THR A 305 11.43 0.04 -14.70
C THR A 305 12.88 -0.01 -15.14
N GLY A 306 13.12 0.03 -16.45
CA GLY A 306 14.46 -0.03 -17.05
C GLY A 306 15.09 -1.42 -17.01
N GLY A 307 16.11 -1.60 -17.85
CA GLY A 307 16.87 -2.83 -18.00
C GLY A 307 16.19 -3.87 -18.89
N ASN A 308 16.89 -4.99 -19.11
CA ASN A 308 16.47 -6.04 -20.04
C ASN A 308 15.78 -7.24 -19.35
N SER A 309 15.24 -7.06 -18.14
CA SER A 309 14.61 -8.15 -17.37
C SER A 309 13.19 -7.80 -16.96
N HIS A 310 12.31 -8.79 -17.05
CA HIS A 310 10.94 -8.77 -16.54
C HIS A 310 10.73 -9.79 -15.42
N ALA A 311 11.80 -10.39 -14.90
CA ALA A 311 11.75 -11.38 -13.81
C ALA A 311 11.52 -10.71 -12.45
N ASP A 312 11.12 -11.50 -11.45
CA ASP A 312 11.11 -11.07 -10.05
C ASP A 312 12.55 -10.88 -9.57
N LEU A 313 12.96 -9.62 -9.38
CA LEU A 313 14.34 -9.26 -9.04
C LEU A 313 14.60 -9.25 -7.52
N LEU A 314 13.56 -9.15 -6.70
CA LEU A 314 13.69 -9.07 -5.24
C LEU A 314 13.46 -10.43 -4.59
N PHE A 315 12.56 -11.24 -5.13
CA PHE A 315 12.20 -12.55 -4.59
C PHE A 315 12.34 -13.64 -5.65
N SER A 316 13.47 -13.63 -6.38
CA SER A 316 13.79 -14.65 -7.39
C SER A 316 13.91 -16.04 -6.77
N GLU A 317 13.46 -17.05 -7.51
CA GLU A 317 13.70 -18.45 -7.13
C GLU A 317 15.20 -18.72 -7.01
N GLY A 318 15.62 -19.30 -5.88
CA GLY A 318 17.03 -19.62 -5.61
C GLY A 318 17.89 -18.43 -5.17
N GLN A 319 17.34 -17.22 -5.03
CA GLN A 319 18.06 -16.01 -4.57
C GLN A 319 19.34 -15.71 -5.40
N ASP A 320 19.27 -15.95 -6.71
CA ASP A 320 20.42 -15.75 -7.60
C ASP A 320 20.73 -14.26 -7.81
N THR A 321 21.84 -13.83 -7.20
CA THR A 321 22.34 -12.45 -7.29
C THR A 321 22.81 -12.03 -8.67
N GLU A 322 23.05 -13.00 -9.57
CA GLU A 322 23.49 -12.73 -10.94
C GLU A 322 22.39 -12.08 -11.77
N VAL A 323 21.13 -12.50 -11.56
CA VAL A 323 19.97 -11.92 -12.25
C VAL A 323 19.86 -10.42 -11.96
N PHE A 324 19.99 -10.04 -10.68
CA PHE A 324 19.96 -8.65 -10.27
C PHE A 324 21.17 -7.86 -10.78
N SER A 325 22.36 -8.46 -10.76
CA SER A 325 23.59 -7.84 -11.25
C SER A 325 23.53 -7.57 -12.76
N THR A 326 23.03 -8.54 -13.53
CA THR A 326 22.81 -8.43 -14.97
C THR A 326 21.78 -7.34 -15.29
N TRP A 327 20.66 -7.30 -14.55
CA TRP A 327 19.67 -6.23 -14.69
C TRP A 327 20.30 -4.85 -14.45
N MET A 328 21.04 -4.69 -13.35
CA MET A 328 21.68 -3.44 -12.97
C MET A 328 22.68 -2.95 -14.03
N GLU A 329 23.50 -3.85 -14.59
CA GLU A 329 24.45 -3.51 -15.64
C GLU A 329 23.74 -3.07 -16.93
N SER A 330 22.63 -3.71 -17.29
CA SER A 330 21.84 -3.36 -18.48
C SER A 330 21.23 -1.95 -18.43
N LEU A 331 21.10 -1.35 -17.25
CA LEU A 331 20.50 -0.02 -17.06
C LEU A 331 21.29 1.10 -17.74
N LYS A 332 22.59 0.92 -17.97
CA LYS A 332 23.42 1.92 -18.67
C LYS A 332 22.98 2.07 -20.14
N ALA A 333 22.68 0.96 -20.79
CA ALA A 333 22.24 0.94 -22.20
C ALA A 333 20.73 1.12 -22.33
N SER A 334 19.95 0.52 -21.43
CA SER A 334 18.48 0.47 -21.47
C SER A 334 17.83 1.10 -20.23
N PRO A 335 18.05 2.39 -19.92
CA PRO A 335 17.43 2.99 -18.75
C PRO A 335 15.93 3.26 -18.96
N GLY A 336 15.16 3.19 -17.87
CA GLY A 336 13.78 3.64 -17.76
C GLY A 336 13.62 4.90 -16.89
N LEU A 337 12.39 5.41 -16.82
CA LEU A 337 12.00 6.60 -16.06
C LEU A 337 11.91 6.30 -14.54
N VAL A 338 12.99 6.59 -13.80
CA VAL A 338 13.01 6.38 -12.34
C VAL A 338 12.18 7.44 -11.62
N SER A 339 12.41 8.70 -11.97
CA SER A 339 11.63 9.85 -11.52
C SER A 339 11.64 10.93 -12.59
N TYR A 340 10.65 11.81 -12.56
CA TYR A 340 10.45 12.79 -13.62
C TYR A 340 9.65 14.00 -13.17
N SER A 341 9.74 15.08 -13.94
CA SER A 341 8.86 16.23 -13.82
C SER A 341 7.92 16.29 -15.01
N LEU A 342 6.67 16.69 -14.76
CA LEU A 342 5.60 16.74 -15.75
C LEU A 342 5.19 18.17 -16.07
N ARG A 343 4.83 18.41 -17.32
CA ARG A 343 4.12 19.63 -17.75
C ARG A 343 2.84 19.26 -18.49
N PRO A 344 1.71 19.95 -18.24
CA PRO A 344 0.47 19.66 -18.94
C PRO A 344 0.60 19.84 -20.46
N ILE A 345 -0.06 19.00 -21.26
CA ILE A 345 0.09 19.04 -22.72
C ILE A 345 -0.38 20.35 -23.36
N HIS A 346 -1.27 21.11 -22.71
CA HIS A 346 -1.70 22.42 -23.20
C HIS A 346 -0.54 23.42 -23.29
N THR A 347 0.55 23.24 -22.54
CA THR A 347 1.70 24.15 -22.59
C THR A 347 2.51 24.02 -23.89
N LEU A 348 2.34 22.93 -24.64
CA LEU A 348 2.93 22.73 -25.97
C LEU A 348 2.17 23.52 -27.06
N VAL A 349 0.95 23.97 -26.76
CA VAL A 349 0.16 24.82 -27.66
C VAL A 349 0.59 26.28 -27.48
N ARG A 350 0.73 27.00 -28.60
CA ARG A 350 1.12 28.42 -28.57
C ARG A 350 0.10 29.27 -27.79
N GLN A 351 0.57 30.33 -27.14
CA GLN A 351 -0.26 31.19 -26.29
C GLN A 351 -1.37 31.92 -27.05
N ASP A 352 -1.16 32.21 -28.33
CA ASP A 352 -2.11 32.89 -29.23
C ASP A 352 -3.19 31.97 -29.82
N ASN A 353 -3.12 30.66 -29.55
CA ASN A 353 -4.06 29.68 -30.07
C ASN A 353 -5.17 29.38 -29.03
N PRO A 354 -6.47 29.62 -29.34
CA PRO A 354 -7.57 29.41 -28.39
C PRO A 354 -7.67 27.97 -27.88
N LYS A 355 -7.23 26.99 -28.68
CA LYS A 355 -7.22 25.57 -28.29
C LYS A 355 -6.34 25.27 -27.08
N ARG A 356 -5.40 26.16 -26.75
CA ARG A 356 -4.59 26.05 -25.53
C ARG A 356 -5.48 26.07 -24.29
N GLU A 357 -6.42 27.00 -24.22
CA GLU A 357 -7.32 27.14 -23.09
C GLU A 357 -8.34 26.00 -23.04
N ALA A 358 -8.91 25.66 -24.20
CA ALA A 358 -9.81 24.52 -24.31
C ALA A 358 -9.15 23.19 -23.89
N LEU A 359 -7.90 22.95 -24.28
CA LEU A 359 -7.15 21.76 -23.87
C LEU A 359 -6.79 21.80 -22.37
N ARG A 360 -6.52 22.98 -21.80
CA ARG A 360 -6.31 23.15 -20.36
C ARG A 360 -7.55 22.73 -19.56
N GLN A 361 -8.73 23.17 -20.00
CA GLN A 361 -10.01 22.81 -19.38
C GLN A 361 -10.29 21.31 -19.50
N ALA A 362 -10.13 20.73 -20.69
CA ALA A 362 -10.33 19.31 -20.91
C ALA A 362 -9.42 18.42 -20.05
N VAL A 363 -8.13 18.77 -19.93
CA VAL A 363 -7.20 18.04 -19.05
C VAL A 363 -7.57 18.21 -17.58
N SER A 364 -8.02 19.40 -17.17
CA SER A 364 -8.45 19.67 -15.80
C SER A 364 -9.69 18.85 -15.43
N GLU A 365 -10.70 18.81 -16.30
CA GLU A 365 -11.90 17.96 -16.14
C GLU A 365 -11.51 16.47 -16.11
N TYR A 366 -10.74 16.00 -17.10
CA TYR A 366 -10.32 14.60 -17.20
C TYR A 366 -9.63 14.09 -15.94
N VAL A 367 -8.69 14.86 -15.39
CA VAL A 367 -7.95 14.47 -14.19
C VAL A 367 -8.85 14.51 -12.96
N THR A 368 -9.74 15.49 -12.86
CA THR A 368 -10.66 15.66 -11.73
C THR A 368 -11.70 14.55 -11.66
N GLU A 369 -12.29 14.15 -12.79
CA GLU A 369 -13.26 13.05 -12.87
C GLU A 369 -12.65 11.69 -12.49
N ARG A 370 -11.33 11.55 -12.68
CA ARG A 370 -10.56 10.33 -12.41
C ARG A 370 -9.91 10.35 -11.03
N ALA A 371 -10.34 11.25 -10.16
CA ALA A 371 -9.89 11.28 -8.77
C ALA A 371 -10.32 10.01 -8.03
N LEU A 372 -9.41 9.44 -7.25
CA LEU A 372 -9.72 8.34 -6.34
C LEU A 372 -10.13 8.91 -4.98
N TRP A 373 -11.35 8.57 -4.55
CA TRP A 373 -11.98 9.04 -3.33
C TRP A 373 -12.11 7.90 -2.31
N ARG A 374 -11.85 8.22 -1.05
CA ARG A 374 -12.25 7.37 0.07
C ARG A 374 -13.09 8.20 1.02
N ASN A 375 -14.37 7.83 1.15
CA ASN A 375 -15.28 8.45 2.09
C ASN A 375 -14.98 7.92 3.50
N CYS A 376 -14.67 8.84 4.41
CA CYS A 376 -14.28 8.50 5.77
C CYS A 376 -15.25 9.10 6.78
N THR A 377 -16.46 9.49 6.37
CA THR A 377 -17.47 10.03 7.29
C THR A 377 -18.05 8.96 8.22
N HIS A 378 -17.90 7.67 7.88
CA HIS A 378 -18.34 6.58 8.75
C HIS A 378 -17.72 6.69 10.15
N SER A 379 -18.55 6.51 11.17
CA SER A 379 -18.13 6.47 12.55
C SER A 379 -17.38 5.17 12.84
N CYS A 380 -16.34 5.27 13.66
CA CYS A 380 -15.69 4.09 14.20
C CYS A 380 -16.65 3.36 15.17
N PRO A 381 -16.54 2.02 15.30
CA PRO A 381 -17.36 1.26 16.24
C PRO A 381 -17.27 1.80 17.68
N PRO A 382 -18.32 1.65 18.51
CA PRO A 382 -18.28 2.06 19.91
C PRO A 382 -17.05 1.51 20.64
N GLY A 383 -16.42 2.34 21.48
CA GLY A 383 -15.19 1.97 22.21
C GLY A 383 -13.89 2.09 21.41
N THR A 384 -13.96 2.40 20.11
CA THR A 384 -12.77 2.64 19.26
C THR A 384 -12.58 4.13 18.96
N ARG A 385 -11.38 4.52 18.52
CA ARG A 385 -11.03 5.91 18.19
C ARG A 385 -10.57 6.00 16.75
N ARG A 386 -10.77 7.14 16.11
CA ARG A 386 -10.24 7.39 14.76
C ARG A 386 -8.72 7.48 14.80
N SER A 387 -8.03 6.88 13.83
CA SER A 387 -6.57 6.98 13.72
C SER A 387 -6.15 8.42 13.42
N ALA A 388 -5.04 8.84 14.04
CA ALA A 388 -4.40 10.12 13.73
C ALA A 388 -3.62 10.08 12.39
N HIS A 389 -3.23 8.89 11.93
CA HIS A 389 -2.44 8.70 10.71
C HIS A 389 -3.31 8.45 9.46
N ASP A 390 -4.46 7.78 9.63
CA ASP A 390 -5.43 7.55 8.56
C ASP A 390 -6.84 7.87 9.06
N SER A 391 -7.41 8.97 8.55
CA SER A 391 -8.76 9.43 8.91
C SER A 391 -9.86 8.40 8.66
N CYS A 392 -9.61 7.35 7.87
CA CYS A 392 -10.57 6.33 7.49
C CYS A 392 -10.35 5.01 8.23
N SER A 393 -9.40 4.99 9.17
CA SER A 393 -9.05 3.83 9.97
C SER A 393 -9.44 4.07 11.43
N CYS A 394 -9.81 2.97 12.10
CA CYS A 394 -10.16 2.96 13.50
C CYS A 394 -9.09 2.21 14.30
N VAL A 395 -8.74 2.76 15.46
CA VAL A 395 -7.80 2.23 16.43
C VAL A 395 -8.59 1.73 17.61
N CYS A 396 -8.35 0.48 17.97
CA CYS A 396 -8.92 -0.12 19.16
C CYS A 396 -8.02 0.18 20.37
N PRO A 397 -8.59 0.35 21.58
CA PRO A 397 -7.81 0.61 22.79
C PRO A 397 -6.83 -0.51 23.13
N GLY A 398 -7.02 -1.70 22.54
CA GLY A 398 -6.19 -2.87 22.78
C GLY A 398 -6.48 -3.44 24.16
N ASP A 399 -7.42 -4.36 24.24
CA ASP A 399 -7.71 -5.09 25.48
C ASP A 399 -7.18 -6.54 25.41
N GLY A 400 -7.57 -7.38 26.36
CA GLY A 400 -7.20 -8.81 26.36
C GLY A 400 -7.73 -9.59 25.14
N SER A 401 -8.71 -9.05 24.40
CA SER A 401 -9.38 -9.74 23.28
C SER A 401 -8.95 -9.21 21.91
N THR A 402 -8.64 -7.92 21.78
CA THR A 402 -8.28 -7.29 20.51
C THR A 402 -6.96 -6.54 20.57
N ASN A 403 -6.27 -6.45 19.44
CA ASN A 403 -5.10 -5.59 19.29
C ASN A 403 -5.50 -4.14 18.91
N THR A 404 -4.53 -3.25 18.78
CA THR A 404 -4.75 -1.84 18.40
C THR A 404 -5.32 -1.69 16.98
N MET A 405 -5.14 -2.70 16.14
CA MET A 405 -5.71 -2.79 14.79
C MET A 405 -7.10 -3.46 14.79
N CYS A 406 -7.77 -3.60 15.94
CA CYS A 406 -9.11 -4.17 16.04
C CYS A 406 -9.21 -5.62 15.52
N CYS A 407 -8.11 -6.36 15.52
CA CYS A 407 -8.09 -7.79 15.19
C CYS A 407 -8.10 -8.60 16.48
N SER A 408 -8.72 -9.79 16.45
CA SER A 408 -8.55 -10.77 17.53
C SER A 408 -7.07 -11.13 17.68
N ARG A 409 -6.61 -11.34 18.92
CA ARG A 409 -5.21 -11.70 19.21
C ARG A 409 -4.93 -13.18 19.00
N GLU A 410 -5.93 -14.02 19.23
CA GLU A 410 -5.77 -15.47 19.19
C GLU A 410 -7.01 -16.14 18.60
N ARG A 411 -6.81 -17.28 17.93
CA ARG A 411 -7.91 -18.13 17.46
C ARG A 411 -8.69 -18.67 18.65
N GLY A 412 -10.01 -18.75 18.48
CA GLY A 412 -10.96 -19.18 19.51
C GLY A 412 -11.49 -18.05 20.39
N GLN A 413 -11.06 -16.80 20.19
CA GLN A 413 -11.62 -15.69 20.97
C GLN A 413 -13.08 -15.38 20.58
N GLY A 414 -13.92 -15.13 21.57
CA GLY A 414 -15.31 -14.74 21.40
C GLY A 414 -15.91 -14.13 22.65
N LYS A 415 -17.17 -13.69 22.58
CA LYS A 415 -17.95 -13.22 23.72
C LYS A 415 -19.06 -14.22 24.03
N LEU A 416 -19.12 -14.70 25.28
CA LEU A 416 -20.09 -15.69 25.74
C LEU A 416 -21.12 -15.05 26.68
N THR A 417 -22.39 -15.24 26.38
CA THR A 417 -23.50 -14.81 27.23
C THR A 417 -24.46 -15.97 27.42
N VAL A 418 -24.90 -16.22 28.65
CA VAL A 418 -25.80 -17.33 29.00
C VAL A 418 -27.08 -16.76 29.58
N MET A 419 -28.22 -17.13 29.01
CA MET A 419 -29.54 -16.81 29.53
C MET A 419 -30.06 -17.99 30.33
N VAL A 420 -30.19 -17.80 31.64
CA VAL A 420 -30.82 -18.79 32.52
C VAL A 420 -32.30 -18.44 32.62
N GLU A 421 -33.17 -19.26 32.04
CA GLU A 421 -34.59 -18.94 31.93
C GLU A 421 -35.34 -19.35 33.20
N ARG A 422 -35.44 -20.67 33.42
CA ARG A 422 -36.23 -21.27 34.50
C ARG A 422 -35.81 -22.72 34.74
N ALA A 423 -36.22 -23.26 35.88
CA ALA A 423 -36.23 -24.70 36.11
C ALA A 423 -37.65 -25.17 36.44
N SER A 424 -37.89 -26.48 36.35
CA SER A 424 -39.20 -27.06 36.65
C SER A 424 -39.05 -28.42 37.29
N GLY A 425 -39.83 -28.67 38.35
CA GLY A 425 -39.86 -29.94 39.08
C GLY A 425 -38.58 -30.24 39.86
N LEU A 426 -37.91 -29.20 40.38
CA LEU A 426 -36.76 -29.37 41.27
C LEU A 426 -37.19 -29.99 42.61
N TRP A 427 -36.26 -30.64 43.28
CA TRP A 427 -36.44 -31.16 44.63
C TRP A 427 -35.10 -31.23 45.34
N GLY A 428 -34.94 -30.46 46.41
CA GLY A 428 -33.74 -30.44 47.26
C GLY A 428 -34.09 -30.52 48.74
N ASP A 429 -35.09 -29.77 49.18
CA ASP A 429 -35.60 -29.83 50.55
C ASP A 429 -36.55 -31.00 50.86
N TYR A 430 -36.43 -31.57 52.07
CA TYR A 430 -37.35 -32.60 52.59
C TYR A 430 -38.62 -32.03 53.24
N THR A 431 -38.54 -30.82 53.80
CA THR A 431 -39.63 -30.23 54.63
C THR A 431 -40.21 -28.93 54.05
N SER A 432 -39.55 -28.40 53.04
CA SER A 432 -39.73 -27.10 52.41
C SER A 432 -39.71 -27.29 50.88
N ARG A 433 -39.92 -26.23 50.10
CA ARG A 433 -39.67 -26.27 48.64
C ARG A 433 -38.29 -25.72 48.38
N THR A 434 -37.67 -26.15 47.29
CA THR A 434 -36.32 -25.76 46.88
C THR A 434 -36.11 -24.23 46.82
N ASP A 435 -34.95 -23.79 47.32
CA ASP A 435 -34.37 -22.45 47.28
C ASP A 435 -33.27 -22.37 46.20
N ALA A 436 -33.66 -22.39 44.92
CA ALA A 436 -32.73 -22.64 43.83
C ALA A 436 -31.90 -21.43 43.36
N TYR A 437 -30.63 -21.66 43.05
CA TYR A 437 -29.80 -20.79 42.19
C TYR A 437 -28.97 -21.61 41.19
N VAL A 438 -28.49 -20.94 40.13
CA VAL A 438 -27.66 -21.57 39.09
C VAL A 438 -26.28 -20.96 39.07
N LYS A 439 -25.24 -21.79 39.15
CA LYS A 439 -23.86 -21.41 38.86
C LYS A 439 -23.50 -21.84 37.44
N VAL A 440 -22.93 -20.90 36.69
CA VAL A 440 -22.45 -21.11 35.32
C VAL A 440 -20.94 -20.96 35.32
N PHE A 441 -20.27 -22.00 34.84
CA PHE A 441 -18.81 -22.08 34.78
C PHE A 441 -18.34 -22.20 33.34
N PHE A 442 -17.35 -21.39 33.00
CA PHE A 442 -16.56 -21.57 31.79
C PHE A 442 -15.11 -21.20 32.08
N GLN A 443 -14.21 -22.17 31.97
CA GLN A 443 -12.79 -22.02 32.32
C GLN A 443 -12.62 -21.56 33.78
N ASP A 444 -11.98 -20.43 34.00
CA ASP A 444 -11.72 -19.80 35.30
C ASP A 444 -12.86 -18.87 35.75
N ARG A 445 -13.94 -18.76 34.98
CA ARG A 445 -15.06 -17.86 35.27
C ARG A 445 -16.22 -18.61 35.90
N GLU A 446 -16.72 -18.02 36.98
CA GLU A 446 -17.94 -18.41 37.66
C GLU A 446 -18.87 -17.20 37.74
N VAL A 447 -20.09 -17.35 37.27
CA VAL A 447 -21.18 -16.38 37.45
C VAL A 447 -22.40 -17.12 37.97
N ARG A 448 -23.17 -16.49 38.85
CA ARG A 448 -24.36 -17.12 39.43
C ARG A 448 -25.60 -16.24 39.33
N THR A 449 -26.76 -16.88 39.28
CA THR A 449 -28.05 -16.20 39.42
C THR A 449 -28.31 -15.82 40.88
N ALA A 450 -29.31 -14.97 41.10
CA ALA A 450 -29.88 -14.80 42.43
C ALA A 450 -30.74 -16.02 42.80
N THR A 451 -30.80 -16.30 44.09
CA THR A 451 -31.61 -17.38 44.66
C THR A 451 -33.09 -17.05 44.59
N VAL A 452 -33.88 -18.01 44.11
CA VAL A 452 -35.34 -17.92 44.08
C VAL A 452 -35.89 -18.85 45.17
N TRP A 453 -36.45 -18.24 46.21
CA TRP A 453 -36.82 -18.93 47.43
C TRP A 453 -38.17 -19.67 47.32
N ASN A 454 -38.24 -20.85 47.94
CA ASN A 454 -39.42 -21.65 48.27
C ASN A 454 -40.28 -22.03 47.05
N THR A 455 -39.64 -22.56 46.00
CA THR A 455 -40.32 -23.00 44.78
C THR A 455 -39.58 -24.07 43.98
N ASP A 456 -40.29 -25.15 43.65
CA ASP A 456 -39.78 -26.24 42.80
C ASP A 456 -39.72 -25.85 41.30
N ASN A 457 -40.22 -24.67 40.93
CA ASN A 457 -40.31 -24.18 39.55
C ASN A 457 -39.80 -22.72 39.45
N PRO A 458 -38.52 -22.45 39.76
CA PRO A 458 -37.96 -21.11 39.77
C PRO A 458 -37.86 -20.52 38.36
N VAL A 459 -38.03 -19.20 38.25
CA VAL A 459 -37.85 -18.43 37.01
C VAL A 459 -36.87 -17.30 37.30
N TRP A 460 -35.75 -17.26 36.57
CA TRP A 460 -34.74 -16.21 36.70
C TRP A 460 -34.85 -15.20 35.56
N GLY A 461 -34.90 -15.66 34.31
CA GLY A 461 -34.98 -14.78 33.13
C GLY A 461 -33.81 -13.80 33.01
N VAL A 462 -32.60 -14.20 33.41
CA VAL A 462 -31.41 -13.32 33.47
C VAL A 462 -30.36 -13.68 32.44
N HIS A 463 -29.72 -12.66 31.88
CA HIS A 463 -28.51 -12.81 31.06
C HIS A 463 -27.27 -12.66 31.93
N LEU A 464 -26.46 -13.70 31.98
CA LEU A 464 -25.15 -13.72 32.62
C LEU A 464 -24.09 -13.50 31.53
N ASP A 465 -23.42 -12.34 31.58
CA ASP A 465 -22.32 -12.02 30.66
C ASP A 465 -21.03 -12.63 31.21
N LEU A 466 -20.56 -13.73 30.59
CA LEU A 466 -19.27 -14.32 30.93
C LEU A 466 -18.13 -13.54 30.27
N GLY A 467 -18.39 -12.52 29.46
CA GLY A 467 -17.39 -11.65 28.84
C GLY A 467 -16.61 -12.31 27.70
N HIS A 468 -15.39 -11.82 27.46
CA HIS A 468 -14.49 -12.35 26.42
C HIS A 468 -13.85 -13.65 26.85
N VAL A 469 -14.10 -14.74 26.13
CA VAL A 469 -13.60 -16.09 26.44
C VAL A 469 -12.77 -16.63 25.28
N ARG A 470 -11.99 -17.68 25.54
CA ARG A 470 -11.30 -18.45 24.49
C ARG A 470 -11.90 -19.84 24.40
N VAL A 471 -12.49 -20.18 23.26
CA VAL A 471 -13.06 -21.50 22.99
C VAL A 471 -12.11 -22.37 22.17
N ALA A 472 -12.24 -23.67 22.36
CA ALA A 472 -11.61 -24.73 21.60
C ALA A 472 -12.67 -25.80 21.28
N GLU A 473 -12.36 -26.76 20.41
CA GLU A 473 -13.31 -27.80 19.99
C GLU A 473 -13.84 -28.64 21.17
N THR A 474 -13.06 -28.78 22.23
CA THR A 474 -13.41 -29.52 23.45
C THR A 474 -14.01 -28.65 24.55
N SER A 475 -14.25 -27.37 24.29
CA SER A 475 -14.78 -26.44 25.30
C SER A 475 -16.22 -26.76 25.67
N GLN A 476 -16.48 -26.88 26.97
CA GLN A 476 -17.80 -27.16 27.54
C GLN A 476 -18.20 -26.04 28.51
N LEU A 477 -19.46 -25.63 28.42
CA LEU A 477 -20.13 -24.76 29.36
C LEU A 477 -20.78 -25.61 30.44
N ARG A 478 -20.40 -25.39 31.70
CA ARG A 478 -20.96 -26.14 32.83
C ARG A 478 -22.02 -25.32 33.53
N LEU A 479 -23.19 -25.90 33.75
CA LEU A 479 -24.26 -25.33 34.56
C LEU A 479 -24.51 -26.25 35.74
N GLN A 480 -24.58 -25.68 36.94
CA GLN A 480 -24.93 -26.38 38.16
C GLN A 480 -26.13 -25.71 38.82
N VAL A 481 -27.11 -26.50 39.21
CA VAL A 481 -28.27 -26.02 39.98
C VAL A 481 -28.07 -26.43 41.43
N TRP A 482 -28.20 -25.47 42.33
CA TRP A 482 -27.95 -25.60 43.76
C TRP A 482 -29.18 -25.19 44.56
N ASP A 483 -29.36 -25.79 45.72
CA ASP A 483 -30.32 -25.40 46.76
C ASP A 483 -29.59 -24.61 47.86
N GLU A 484 -30.04 -23.39 48.21
CA GLU A 484 -29.40 -22.55 49.22
C GLU A 484 -30.04 -22.72 50.60
N ASP A 485 -29.35 -23.42 51.50
CA ASP A 485 -29.78 -23.59 52.90
C ASP A 485 -29.26 -22.47 53.81
N ASN A 486 -27.94 -22.43 53.99
CA ASN A 486 -27.27 -21.58 54.96
C ASN A 486 -25.91 -21.05 54.46
N LYS A 487 -25.62 -21.17 53.16
CA LYS A 487 -24.39 -20.78 52.45
C LYS A 487 -23.15 -21.64 52.72
N TYR A 488 -23.19 -22.54 53.70
CA TYR A 488 -22.07 -23.42 54.04
C TYR A 488 -22.34 -24.87 53.65
N ASP A 489 -23.62 -25.27 53.60
CA ASP A 489 -24.08 -26.62 53.28
C ASP A 489 -25.09 -26.62 52.12
N ASP A 490 -24.89 -25.78 51.09
CA ASP A 490 -25.77 -25.76 49.92
C ASP A 490 -25.73 -27.09 49.14
N ASP A 491 -26.89 -27.63 48.76
CA ASP A 491 -27.01 -28.93 48.10
C ASP A 491 -26.95 -28.83 46.56
N LEU A 492 -26.10 -29.65 45.93
CA LEU A 492 -26.02 -29.72 44.45
C LEU A 492 -27.15 -30.60 43.89
N LEU A 493 -28.13 -29.98 43.23
CA LEU A 493 -29.28 -30.67 42.63
C LEU A 493 -28.97 -31.34 41.29
N GLY A 494 -27.95 -30.83 40.59
CA GLY A 494 -27.39 -31.49 39.40
C GLY A 494 -26.48 -30.60 38.57
N THR A 495 -25.82 -31.22 37.59
CA THR A 495 -24.82 -30.59 36.71
C THR A 495 -25.06 -30.98 35.26
N CYS A 496 -24.88 -30.02 34.36
CA CYS A 496 -24.88 -30.24 32.92
C CYS A 496 -23.67 -29.61 32.26
N ASP A 497 -23.09 -30.32 31.29
CA ASP A 497 -21.98 -29.85 30.46
C ASP A 497 -22.46 -29.75 29.01
N GLU A 498 -22.50 -28.53 28.46
CA GLU A 498 -22.98 -28.24 27.11
C GLU A 498 -21.79 -27.87 26.21
N PRO A 499 -21.55 -28.57 25.09
CA PRO A 499 -20.53 -28.17 24.12
C PRO A 499 -20.84 -26.79 23.51
N LEU A 500 -19.84 -25.91 23.48
CA LEU A 500 -20.02 -24.57 22.91
C LEU A 500 -19.86 -24.55 21.40
N ARG A 501 -20.80 -23.90 20.72
CA ARG A 501 -20.74 -23.54 19.30
C ARG A 501 -21.08 -22.06 19.10
N SER A 502 -20.42 -21.42 18.13
CA SER A 502 -20.68 -20.02 17.78
C SER A 502 -22.08 -19.83 17.19
N GLY A 503 -22.62 -18.63 17.39
CA GLY A 503 -23.99 -18.25 17.01
C GLY A 503 -24.92 -18.09 18.22
N GLU A 504 -26.16 -17.74 17.94
CA GLU A 504 -27.25 -17.80 18.93
C GLU A 504 -27.66 -19.26 19.10
N GLY A 505 -27.42 -19.79 20.31
CA GLY A 505 -27.85 -21.12 20.69
C GLY A 505 -29.36 -21.14 20.92
N GLY A 506 -30.06 -22.00 20.19
CA GLY A 506 -31.46 -22.29 20.47
C GLY A 506 -31.66 -22.89 21.87
N GLN A 507 -32.90 -22.90 22.36
CA GLN A 507 -33.25 -23.38 23.69
C GLN A 507 -32.61 -24.75 23.99
N ARG A 508 -31.99 -24.83 25.17
CA ARG A 508 -31.33 -26.02 25.72
C ARG A 508 -32.06 -26.46 26.97
N VAL A 509 -32.09 -27.77 27.17
CA VAL A 509 -32.73 -28.41 28.31
C VAL A 509 -31.70 -29.30 28.99
N CYS A 510 -31.45 -29.00 30.25
CA CYS A 510 -30.59 -29.78 31.13
C CYS A 510 -31.49 -30.59 32.07
N TYR A 511 -31.46 -31.92 31.95
CA TYR A 511 -32.23 -32.79 32.85
C TYR A 511 -31.42 -33.07 34.13
N LEU A 512 -32.05 -32.85 35.29
CA LEU A 512 -31.46 -33.09 36.61
C LEU A 512 -31.98 -34.39 37.20
N ASN A 513 -31.49 -34.76 38.39
CA ASN A 513 -32.03 -35.89 39.15
C ASN A 513 -33.54 -35.73 39.40
N HIS A 514 -33.95 -34.50 39.71
CA HIS A 514 -35.34 -34.08 39.81
C HIS A 514 -35.55 -32.82 38.96
N GLY A 515 -36.38 -32.93 37.94
CA GLY A 515 -36.76 -31.80 37.10
C GLY A 515 -35.80 -31.49 35.96
N ARG A 516 -35.88 -30.26 35.44
CA ARG A 516 -35.09 -29.77 34.32
C ARG A 516 -34.77 -28.28 34.44
N LEU A 517 -33.67 -27.85 33.85
CA LEU A 517 -33.27 -26.46 33.66
C LEU A 517 -33.37 -26.09 32.17
N ASP A 518 -34.12 -25.04 31.87
CA ASP A 518 -34.21 -24.44 30.53
C ASP A 518 -33.24 -23.23 30.45
N PHE A 519 -32.36 -23.22 29.45
CA PHE A 519 -31.40 -22.14 29.26
C PHE A 519 -31.05 -21.91 27.78
N GLN A 520 -30.42 -20.78 27.48
CA GLN A 520 -29.84 -20.45 26.17
C GLN A 520 -28.44 -19.90 26.34
N TYR A 521 -27.63 -19.93 25.29
CA TYR A 521 -26.36 -19.22 25.27
C TYR A 521 -26.11 -18.61 23.89
N SER A 522 -25.31 -17.55 23.85
CA SER A 522 -24.83 -16.91 22.63
C SER A 522 -23.31 -16.83 22.70
N LEU A 523 -22.64 -17.36 21.67
CA LEU A 523 -21.19 -17.25 21.50
C LEU A 523 -20.93 -16.47 20.20
N VAL A 524 -20.54 -15.20 20.36
CA VAL A 524 -20.21 -14.33 19.22
C VAL A 524 -18.69 -14.35 19.04
N CYS A 525 -18.21 -14.81 17.88
CA CYS A 525 -16.78 -14.82 17.61
C CYS A 525 -16.16 -13.42 17.60
N GLY A 526 -14.90 -13.34 17.98
CA GLY A 526 -14.12 -12.12 17.93
C GLY A 526 -13.93 -11.58 16.49
N PRO A 527 -13.44 -10.35 16.33
CA PRO A 527 -13.15 -9.77 15.02
C PRO A 527 -12.29 -10.70 14.14
N SER A 528 -12.67 -10.85 12.88
CA SER A 528 -12.02 -11.71 11.88
C SER A 528 -11.97 -13.21 12.24
N LEU A 529 -12.78 -13.67 13.20
CA LEU A 529 -12.91 -15.09 13.54
C LEU A 529 -14.29 -15.63 13.17
N GLY A 530 -14.33 -16.91 12.84
CA GLY A 530 -15.58 -17.63 12.53
C GLY A 530 -15.45 -19.14 12.69
N GLY A 531 -16.40 -19.85 12.11
CA GLY A 531 -16.55 -21.28 12.32
C GLY A 531 -17.18 -21.63 13.67
N PRO A 532 -17.51 -22.90 13.92
CA PRO A 532 -18.27 -23.33 15.09
C PRO A 532 -17.54 -23.06 16.41
N HIS A 533 -16.20 -22.96 16.39
CA HIS A 533 -15.39 -22.72 17.59
C HIS A 533 -14.55 -21.45 17.49
N CYS A 534 -14.92 -20.51 16.59
CA CYS A 534 -14.19 -19.25 16.41
C CYS A 534 -12.69 -19.45 16.06
N LEU A 535 -12.34 -20.60 15.46
CA LEU A 535 -10.95 -20.93 15.10
C LEU A 535 -10.60 -20.50 13.68
N ASP A 536 -11.61 -20.34 12.81
CA ASP A 536 -11.40 -20.04 11.41
C ASP A 536 -11.14 -18.55 11.21
N TYR A 537 -10.25 -18.21 10.28
CA TYR A 537 -10.08 -16.83 9.86
C TYR A 537 -11.19 -16.44 8.90
N ILE A 538 -11.83 -15.30 9.15
CA ILE A 538 -12.86 -14.74 8.26
C ILE A 538 -12.40 -13.35 7.80
N PRO A 539 -12.16 -13.16 6.49
CA PRO A 539 -11.85 -11.85 5.93
C PRO A 539 -12.94 -10.83 6.26
N GLN A 540 -12.53 -9.63 6.67
CA GLN A 540 -13.45 -8.52 6.94
C GLN A 540 -13.17 -7.40 5.95
N GLY A 541 -13.78 -7.49 4.77
CA GLY A 541 -13.87 -6.37 3.85
C GLY A 541 -14.64 -5.23 4.51
N PRO A 542 -14.21 -3.96 4.36
CA PRO A 542 -15.05 -2.84 4.76
C PRO A 542 -16.29 -2.90 3.88
N GLY A 543 -17.45 -3.14 4.47
CA GLY A 543 -18.69 -3.39 3.75
C GLY A 543 -19.26 -2.21 2.96
N ASN A 544 -18.44 -1.34 2.33
CA ASN A 544 -18.83 -0.22 1.47
C ASN A 544 -17.65 0.36 0.66
N TYR A 545 -17.21 -0.31 -0.41
CA TYR A 545 -16.63 0.41 -1.55
C TYR A 545 -17.62 0.27 -2.71
N ARG A 546 -18.37 1.34 -2.99
CA ARG A 546 -19.04 1.50 -4.29
C ARG A 546 -18.08 2.27 -5.18
N ALA A 547 -17.65 1.68 -6.29
CA ALA A 547 -17.15 2.46 -7.42
C ALA A 547 -18.30 3.32 -7.95
N ALA A 548 -17.99 4.55 -8.37
CA ALA A 548 -18.95 5.41 -9.07
C ALA A 548 -19.40 4.77 -10.39
#